data_AF-A0A2D6T2M3-F1
#
_entry.id   AF-A0A2D6T2M3-F1
#
_cell.length_a   1.000
_cell.length_b   1.000
_cell.length_c   1.000
_cell.angle_alpha   90.00
_cell.angle_beta   90.00
_cell.angle_gamma   90.00
#
_symmetry.space_group_name_H-M   'P 1'
#
loop_
_entity.id
_entity.type
_entity.pdbx_description
1 polymer ?
#
loop_
_entity_poly.entity_id
_entity_poly.type
_entity_poly.pdbx_seq_one_letter_code
_entity_poly.pdbx_strand_id
1 'polypeptide(L)'
;MTAFAERLQKIAAEHSTLCLGLDPSPRLLAAWELPDSAAGAREFCRRALDAAQGLIGIVKPQAAFYERFGATGVAVLDEVVAEIRDRGQLSIVDCKRGDVAHTMVAYCQGLKGNAMTLTAYLGFAALHDGLGELVAKGAGAFVVVRSSNPEGSALQRARLESGDTVAEHLADEITAYNRGLDADPKPGPIGAVIGATLEDEALALVERLPLSYILAPGVGAQGATLGDLQSRFGGHLGRLVPTASRSLVGPGPDIAAMRRAMAGAAEEWQRLQTD
;
A
#
# COMPACT_ATOMS: atom_id res chain seq x y z
N MET A 1 -3.64 -7.25 20.39
CA MET A 1 -3.86 -6.07 19.52
C MET A 1 -4.85 -6.47 18.45
N THR A 2 -5.78 -5.59 18.05
CA THR A 2 -6.73 -5.85 16.95
C THR A 2 -5.96 -6.12 15.65
N ALA A 3 -6.37 -7.13 14.87
CA ALA A 3 -5.65 -7.53 13.67
C ALA A 3 -5.67 -6.40 12.62
N PHE A 4 -4.63 -6.33 11.77
CA PHE A 4 -4.53 -5.30 10.73
C PHE A 4 -5.76 -5.31 9.80
N ALA A 5 -6.20 -6.49 9.37
CA ALA A 5 -7.34 -6.64 8.47
C ALA A 5 -8.65 -6.10 9.07
N GLU A 6 -8.90 -6.33 10.36
CA GLU A 6 -10.08 -5.80 11.07
C GLU A 6 -10.03 -4.28 11.16
N ARG A 7 -8.85 -3.71 11.45
CA ARG A 7 -8.67 -2.26 11.48
C ARG A 7 -8.86 -1.66 10.09
N LEU A 8 -8.39 -2.33 9.03
CA LEU A 8 -8.58 -1.88 7.65
C LEU A 8 -10.06 -1.96 7.26
N GLN A 9 -10.76 -3.04 7.64
CA GLN A 9 -12.21 -3.16 7.46
C GLN A 9 -12.96 -2.00 8.13
N LYS A 10 -12.57 -1.65 9.36
CA LYS A 10 -13.16 -0.52 10.08
C LYS A 10 -12.91 0.81 9.35
N ILE A 11 -11.67 1.07 8.94
CA ILE A 11 -11.31 2.26 8.17
C ILE A 11 -12.08 2.33 6.84
N ALA A 12 -12.22 1.20 6.15
CA ALA A 12 -12.98 1.12 4.91
C ALA A 12 -14.46 1.49 5.09
N ALA A 13 -15.04 1.18 6.24
CA ALA A 13 -16.43 1.51 6.57
C ALA A 13 -16.63 2.96 7.05
N GLU A 14 -15.66 3.51 7.80
CA GLU A 14 -15.71 4.90 8.32
C GLU A 14 -15.30 5.93 7.26
N HIS A 15 -14.42 5.52 6.35
CA HIS A 15 -13.89 6.33 5.26
C HIS A 15 -14.09 5.58 3.94
N SER A 16 -13.06 5.53 3.12
CA SER A 16 -12.95 4.68 1.95
C SER A 16 -11.60 3.97 2.00
N THR A 17 -11.40 2.99 1.13
CA THR A 17 -10.08 2.33 1.01
C THR A 17 -9.08 3.12 0.18
N LEU A 18 -9.39 4.38 -0.20
CA LEU A 18 -8.46 5.25 -0.90
C LEU A 18 -7.22 5.48 -0.01
N CYS A 19 -6.05 5.25 -0.58
CA CYS A 19 -4.77 5.33 0.08
C CYS A 19 -3.98 6.54 -0.42
N LEU A 20 -3.59 7.42 0.49
CA LEU A 20 -2.70 8.55 0.21
C LEU A 20 -1.24 8.08 0.20
N GLY A 21 -0.58 8.15 -0.95
CA GLY A 21 0.87 8.01 -1.05
C GLY A 21 1.57 9.25 -0.51
N LEU A 22 2.48 9.06 0.45
CA LEU A 22 3.20 10.15 1.10
C LEU A 22 4.68 10.12 0.69
N ASP A 23 4.92 10.72 -0.47
CA ASP A 23 6.14 10.55 -1.27
C ASP A 23 6.88 11.91 -1.43
N PRO A 24 7.70 12.37 -0.46
CA PRO A 24 8.42 13.65 -0.52
C PRO A 24 9.60 13.61 -1.52
N SER A 25 9.27 13.38 -2.79
CA SER A 25 10.21 13.36 -3.90
C SER A 25 10.82 14.75 -4.13
N PRO A 26 12.04 14.85 -4.67
CA PRO A 26 12.66 16.16 -4.97
C PRO A 26 11.75 17.07 -5.81
N ARG A 27 11.02 16.50 -6.77
CA ARG A 27 10.06 17.24 -7.60
C ARG A 27 8.89 17.81 -6.81
N LEU A 28 8.32 17.03 -5.88
CA LEU A 28 7.21 17.50 -5.04
C LEU A 28 7.68 18.53 -4.02
N LEU A 29 8.85 18.32 -3.39
CA LEU A 29 9.43 19.30 -2.47
C LEU A 29 9.71 20.63 -3.18
N ALA A 30 10.31 20.60 -4.37
CA ALA A 30 10.54 21.79 -5.17
C ALA A 30 9.23 22.49 -5.58
N ALA A 31 8.21 21.74 -5.99
CA ALA A 31 6.90 22.29 -6.34
C ALA A 31 6.19 22.97 -5.16
N TRP A 32 6.53 22.59 -3.93
CA TRP A 32 6.02 23.17 -2.70
C TRP A 32 6.94 24.24 -2.10
N GLU A 33 8.02 24.58 -2.81
CA GLU A 33 9.06 25.51 -2.35
C GLU A 33 9.68 25.08 -1.01
N LEU A 34 9.77 23.76 -0.78
CA LEU A 34 10.41 23.16 0.38
C LEU A 34 11.85 22.73 0.06
N PRO A 35 12.77 22.81 1.03
CA PRO A 35 14.15 22.37 0.82
C PRO A 35 14.23 20.86 0.59
N ASP A 36 15.12 20.43 -0.30
CA ASP A 36 15.39 19.00 -0.54
C ASP A 36 16.18 18.37 0.63
N SER A 37 15.52 18.19 1.76
CA SER A 37 16.10 17.77 3.04
C SER A 37 15.09 17.01 3.89
N ALA A 38 15.57 16.33 4.94
CA ALA A 38 14.69 15.68 5.92
C ALA A 38 13.69 16.67 6.57
N ALA A 39 14.09 17.93 6.80
CA ALA A 39 13.20 18.96 7.32
C ALA A 39 12.10 19.35 6.31
N GLY A 40 12.43 19.45 5.03
CA GLY A 40 11.45 19.68 3.97
C GLY A 40 10.48 18.49 3.82
N ALA A 41 10.99 17.27 3.89
CA ALA A 41 10.17 16.06 3.89
C ALA A 41 9.20 16.03 5.08
N ARG A 42 9.65 16.37 6.29
CA ARG A 42 8.81 16.48 7.48
C ARG A 42 7.67 17.48 7.27
N GLU A 43 7.99 18.69 6.81
CA GLU A 43 6.98 19.73 6.61
C GLU A 43 5.99 19.40 5.49
N PHE A 44 6.46 18.77 4.41
CA PHE A 44 5.59 18.21 3.37
C PHE A 44 4.59 17.22 3.95
N CYS A 45 5.08 16.24 4.73
CA CYS A 45 4.25 15.20 5.33
C CYS A 45 3.21 15.78 6.29
N ARG A 46 3.62 16.69 7.18
CA ARG A 46 2.74 17.34 8.15
C ARG A 46 1.56 18.05 7.47
N ARG A 47 1.82 18.87 6.44
CA ARG A 47 0.77 19.59 5.70
C ARG A 47 -0.15 18.65 4.91
N ALA A 48 0.40 17.58 4.33
CA ALA A 48 -0.40 16.59 3.63
C ALA A 48 -1.31 15.80 4.59
N LEU A 49 -0.81 15.46 5.79
CA LEU A 49 -1.60 14.81 6.85
C LEU A 49 -2.67 15.76 7.41
N ASP A 50 -2.37 17.05 7.58
CA ASP A 50 -3.36 18.07 7.94
C ASP A 50 -4.51 18.13 6.92
N ALA A 51 -4.20 18.10 5.62
CA ALA A 51 -5.21 18.08 4.57
C ALA A 51 -6.05 16.79 4.59
N ALA A 52 -5.41 15.65 4.84
CA ALA A 52 -6.02 14.31 4.84
C ALA A 52 -6.93 14.02 6.05
N GLN A 53 -6.80 14.79 7.15
CA GLN A 53 -7.50 14.53 8.40
C GLN A 53 -9.01 14.38 8.22
N GLY A 54 -9.55 13.24 8.65
CA GLY A 54 -10.98 12.92 8.55
C GLY A 54 -11.50 12.61 7.16
N LEU A 55 -10.64 12.59 6.13
CA LEU A 55 -11.01 12.25 4.75
C LEU A 55 -10.39 10.94 4.28
N ILE A 56 -9.12 10.72 4.60
CA ILE A 56 -8.35 9.56 4.17
C ILE A 56 -7.98 8.74 5.40
N GLY A 57 -8.31 7.45 5.41
CA GLY A 57 -8.00 6.56 6.52
C GLY A 57 -6.73 5.74 6.34
N ILE A 58 -6.16 5.68 5.13
CA ILE A 58 -4.98 4.86 4.79
C ILE A 58 -3.90 5.75 4.17
N VAL A 59 -2.70 5.71 4.74
CA VAL A 59 -1.53 6.48 4.27
C VAL A 59 -0.36 5.54 4.03
N LYS A 60 0.33 5.72 2.90
CA LYS A 60 1.43 4.86 2.47
C LYS A 60 2.71 5.68 2.23
N PRO A 61 3.52 5.94 3.26
CA PRO A 61 4.83 6.56 3.08
C PRO A 61 5.77 5.63 2.30
N GLN A 62 6.44 6.15 1.27
CA GLN A 62 7.46 5.43 0.51
C GLN A 62 8.84 5.63 1.13
N ALA A 63 9.36 4.59 1.78
CA ALA A 63 10.55 4.65 2.64
C ALA A 63 11.78 5.24 1.93
N ALA A 64 11.96 4.97 0.63
CA ALA A 64 13.10 5.45 -0.15
C ALA A 64 13.24 6.99 -0.16
N PHE A 65 12.13 7.74 -0.13
CA PHE A 65 12.18 9.22 -0.11
C PHE A 65 12.64 9.80 1.23
N TYR A 66 12.65 8.98 2.27
CA TYR A 66 13.15 9.30 3.61
C TYR A 66 14.58 8.79 3.77
N GLU A 67 14.82 7.51 3.44
CA GLU A 67 16.12 6.82 3.59
C GLU A 67 17.27 7.56 2.89
N ARG A 68 17.00 8.23 1.76
CA ARG A 68 18.01 9.04 1.05
C ARG A 68 18.61 10.17 1.88
N PHE A 69 17.97 10.59 2.96
CA PHE A 69 18.48 11.59 3.91
C PHE A 69 19.22 10.96 5.10
N GLY A 70 19.56 9.67 5.03
CA GLY A 70 20.25 8.94 6.08
C GLY A 70 19.42 8.80 7.36
N ALA A 71 20.11 8.72 8.50
CA ALA A 71 19.48 8.48 9.80
C ALA A 71 18.41 9.52 10.17
N THR A 72 18.63 10.80 9.84
CA THR A 72 17.65 11.86 10.07
C THR A 72 16.38 11.65 9.25
N GLY A 73 16.51 11.16 8.01
CA GLY A 73 15.36 10.81 7.19
C GLY A 73 14.57 9.64 7.75
N VAL A 74 15.26 8.59 8.22
CA VAL A 74 14.62 7.45 8.88
C VAL A 74 13.87 7.90 10.14
N ALA A 75 14.46 8.80 10.95
CA ALA A 75 13.78 9.38 12.09
C ALA A 75 12.51 10.15 11.69
N VAL A 76 12.54 10.90 10.58
CA VAL A 76 11.34 11.57 10.03
C VAL A 76 10.28 10.56 9.59
N LEU A 77 10.66 9.42 9.01
CA LEU A 77 9.69 8.37 8.66
C LEU A 77 8.99 7.82 9.92
N ASP A 78 9.75 7.59 10.99
CA ASP A 78 9.21 7.13 12.28
C ASP A 78 8.26 8.17 12.90
N GLU A 79 8.63 9.45 12.87
CA GLU A 79 7.78 10.58 13.30
C GLU A 79 6.47 10.62 12.49
N VAL A 80 6.54 10.50 11.16
CA VAL A 80 5.38 10.51 10.28
C VAL A 80 4.45 9.32 10.54
N VAL A 81 5.01 8.12 10.74
CA VAL A 81 4.23 6.93 11.08
C VAL A 81 3.54 7.08 12.43
N ALA A 82 4.22 7.68 13.41
CA ALA A 82 3.60 8.01 14.70
C ALA A 82 2.46 9.02 14.54
N GLU A 83 2.64 10.06 13.72
CA GLU A 83 1.60 11.06 13.45
C GLU A 83 0.37 10.44 12.75
N ILE A 84 0.57 9.56 11.76
CA ILE A 84 -0.52 8.81 11.11
C ILE A 84 -1.33 8.03 12.15
N ARG A 85 -0.66 7.32 13.06
CA ARG A 85 -1.31 6.56 14.12
C ARG A 85 -2.08 7.48 15.07
N ASP A 86 -1.50 8.58 15.50
CA ASP A 86 -2.10 9.52 16.46
C ASP A 86 -3.35 10.21 15.87
N ARG A 87 -3.44 10.30 14.54
CA ARG A 87 -4.61 10.77 13.79
C ARG A 87 -5.69 9.70 13.59
N GLY A 88 -5.47 8.47 14.06
CA GLY A 88 -6.38 7.34 13.90
C GLY A 88 -6.34 6.67 12.52
N GLN A 89 -5.35 6.99 11.68
CA GLN A 89 -5.19 6.43 10.34
C GLN A 89 -4.32 5.17 10.36
N LEU A 90 -4.38 4.40 9.27
CA LEU A 90 -3.50 3.25 9.03
C LEU A 90 -2.30 3.61 8.17
N SER A 91 -1.12 3.17 8.59
CA SER A 91 0.13 3.30 7.85
C SER A 91 0.52 2.00 7.13
N ILE A 92 0.82 2.11 5.84
CA ILE A 92 1.46 1.05 5.04
C ILE A 92 2.86 1.55 4.64
N VAL A 93 3.91 1.07 5.31
CA VAL A 93 5.28 1.46 4.99
C VAL A 93 5.73 0.76 3.71
N ASP A 94 5.86 1.53 2.64
CA ASP A 94 6.23 0.98 1.34
C ASP A 94 7.75 0.87 1.20
N CYS A 95 8.32 -0.24 1.69
CA CYS A 95 9.76 -0.50 1.75
C CYS A 95 10.24 -1.68 0.88
N LYS A 96 9.31 -2.50 0.35
CA LYS A 96 9.56 -3.66 -0.53
C LYS A 96 10.72 -4.55 -0.06
N ARG A 97 10.81 -4.81 1.25
CA ARG A 97 11.86 -5.67 1.82
C ARG A 97 11.63 -7.12 1.43
N GLY A 98 12.69 -7.91 1.37
CA GLY A 98 12.63 -9.33 1.11
C GLY A 98 13.98 -9.95 1.43
N ASP A 99 13.99 -10.93 2.31
CA ASP A 99 15.19 -11.63 2.78
C ASP A 99 14.78 -13.02 3.28
N VAL A 100 15.72 -13.78 3.84
CA VAL A 100 15.48 -15.13 4.37
C VAL A 100 15.63 -15.18 5.89
N ALA A 101 14.91 -16.12 6.51
CA ALA A 101 15.10 -16.54 7.90
C ALA A 101 15.16 -15.35 8.89
N HIS A 102 16.17 -15.33 9.77
CA HIS A 102 16.31 -14.33 10.82
C HIS A 102 16.45 -12.89 10.31
N THR A 103 16.99 -12.67 9.10
CA THR A 103 17.07 -11.33 8.51
C THR A 103 15.68 -10.80 8.15
N MET A 104 14.81 -11.66 7.65
CA MET A 104 13.42 -11.30 7.36
C MET A 104 12.67 -10.96 8.65
N VAL A 105 12.89 -11.72 9.72
CA VAL A 105 12.35 -11.41 11.05
C VAL A 105 12.82 -10.03 11.54
N ALA A 106 14.11 -9.71 11.39
CA ALA A 106 14.66 -8.41 11.80
C ALA A 106 14.00 -7.22 11.06
N TYR A 107 13.75 -7.35 9.75
CA TYR A 107 12.98 -6.35 9.00
C TYR A 107 11.57 -6.17 9.55
N CYS A 108 10.87 -7.27 9.83
CA CYS A 108 9.51 -7.25 10.36
C CYS A 108 9.42 -6.70 11.79
N GLN A 109 10.39 -7.00 12.65
CA GLN A 109 10.51 -6.42 14.00
C GLN A 109 10.72 -4.91 13.94
N GLY A 110 11.53 -4.43 12.99
CA GLY A 110 11.80 -3.00 12.78
C GLY A 110 10.60 -2.16 12.34
N LEU A 111 9.53 -2.77 11.82
CA LEU A 111 8.35 -2.05 11.35
C LEU A 111 7.66 -1.28 12.49
N LYS A 112 7.57 0.05 12.34
CA LYS A 112 6.79 0.96 13.21
C LYS A 112 5.34 1.14 12.75
N GLY A 113 5.05 0.90 11.48
CA GLY A 113 3.73 1.09 10.87
C GLY A 113 2.76 -0.06 11.11
N ASN A 114 1.58 0.02 10.48
CA ASN A 114 0.54 -1.01 10.61
C ASN A 114 0.67 -2.12 9.59
N ALA A 115 1.26 -1.84 8.44
CA ALA A 115 1.68 -2.84 7.47
C ALA A 115 2.95 -2.40 6.73
N MET A 116 3.57 -3.33 6.00
CA MET A 116 4.70 -3.04 5.12
C MET A 116 4.57 -3.72 3.76
N THR A 117 5.21 -3.16 2.73
CA THR A 117 5.33 -3.86 1.44
C THR A 117 6.54 -4.79 1.43
N LEU A 118 6.38 -5.97 0.82
CA LEU A 118 7.40 -7.01 0.71
C LEU A 118 7.60 -7.47 -0.74
N THR A 119 8.77 -8.03 -1.04
CA THR A 119 9.06 -8.74 -2.30
C THR A 119 9.41 -10.20 -2.01
N ALA A 120 8.87 -11.12 -2.81
CA ALA A 120 9.03 -12.56 -2.62
C ALA A 120 9.98 -13.20 -3.64
N TYR A 121 11.00 -12.46 -4.11
CA TYR A 121 11.97 -12.98 -5.09
C TYR A 121 12.71 -14.23 -4.61
N LEU A 122 12.97 -14.32 -3.31
CA LEU A 122 13.62 -15.46 -2.65
C LEU A 122 12.64 -16.60 -2.32
N GLY A 123 11.42 -16.55 -2.87
CA GLY A 123 10.30 -17.44 -2.56
C GLY A 123 9.37 -16.86 -1.49
N PHE A 124 8.07 -17.14 -1.58
CA PHE A 124 7.09 -16.68 -0.60
C PHE A 124 7.34 -17.29 0.79
N ALA A 125 7.72 -18.58 0.83
CA ALA A 125 8.06 -19.27 2.08
C ALA A 125 9.21 -18.61 2.86
N ALA A 126 10.14 -17.92 2.19
CA ALA A 126 11.20 -17.17 2.87
C ALA A 126 10.66 -16.01 3.73
N LEU A 127 9.44 -15.54 3.44
CA LEU A 127 8.78 -14.48 4.20
C LEU A 127 8.06 -14.99 5.45
N HIS A 128 7.76 -16.29 5.56
CA HIS A 128 6.83 -16.84 6.57
C HIS A 128 7.16 -16.45 8.01
N ASP A 129 8.43 -16.54 8.43
CA ASP A 129 8.82 -16.19 9.80
C ASP A 129 8.60 -14.70 10.08
N GLY A 130 8.93 -13.83 9.11
CA GLY A 130 8.66 -12.40 9.19
C GLY A 130 7.17 -12.06 9.17
N LEU A 131 6.38 -12.76 8.33
CA LEU A 131 4.92 -12.62 8.32
C LEU A 131 4.32 -13.03 9.67
N GLY A 132 4.81 -14.11 10.29
CA GLY A 132 4.40 -14.55 11.62
C GLY A 132 4.66 -13.47 12.68
N GLU A 133 5.83 -12.84 12.65
CA GLU A 133 6.17 -11.70 13.52
C GLU A 133 5.21 -10.52 13.32
N LEU A 134 4.88 -10.17 12.08
CA LEU A 134 3.91 -9.09 11.78
C LEU A 134 2.52 -9.42 12.33
N VAL A 135 2.03 -10.65 12.08
CA VAL A 135 0.71 -11.10 12.53
C VAL A 135 0.63 -11.12 14.06
N ALA A 136 1.67 -11.62 14.74
CA ALA A 136 1.73 -11.68 16.21
C ALA A 136 1.59 -10.28 16.85
N LYS A 137 2.12 -9.23 16.22
CA LYS A 137 1.97 -7.84 16.68
C LYS A 137 0.74 -7.11 16.11
N GLY A 138 -0.15 -7.81 15.41
CA GLY A 138 -1.37 -7.25 14.81
C GLY A 138 -1.12 -6.37 13.58
N ALA A 139 0.06 -6.48 12.95
CA ALA A 139 0.40 -5.81 11.71
C ALA A 139 0.07 -6.69 10.48
N GLY A 140 0.19 -6.11 9.29
CA GLY A 140 -0.01 -6.82 8.01
C GLY A 140 1.13 -6.62 7.03
N ALA A 141 1.02 -7.23 5.86
CA ALA A 141 1.96 -7.05 4.77
C ALA A 141 1.25 -6.98 3.42
N PHE A 142 1.86 -6.33 2.43
CA PHE A 142 1.44 -6.39 1.03
C PHE A 142 2.59 -6.90 0.18
N VAL A 143 2.45 -8.10 -0.39
CA VAL A 143 3.50 -8.74 -1.19
C VAL A 143 3.36 -8.33 -2.65
N VAL A 144 4.45 -7.93 -3.30
CA VAL A 144 4.43 -7.61 -4.73
C VAL A 144 4.19 -8.86 -5.56
N VAL A 145 3.01 -8.92 -6.20
CA VAL A 145 2.59 -10.03 -7.08
C VAL A 145 2.75 -9.62 -8.54
N ARG A 146 2.14 -8.50 -8.94
CA ARG A 146 2.17 -8.02 -10.32
C ARG A 146 2.21 -6.49 -10.37
N SER A 147 3.38 -5.92 -10.64
CA SER A 147 3.53 -4.47 -10.77
C SER A 147 3.31 -4.00 -12.22
N SER A 148 2.92 -2.74 -12.39
CA SER A 148 2.66 -2.13 -13.71
C SER A 148 3.92 -1.79 -14.51
N ASN A 149 5.10 -1.88 -13.91
CA ASN A 149 6.33 -1.44 -14.57
C ASN A 149 6.81 -2.46 -15.63
N PRO A 150 7.31 -1.99 -16.79
CA PRO A 150 7.74 -2.87 -17.88
C PRO A 150 8.82 -3.89 -17.48
N GLU A 151 9.73 -3.50 -16.59
CA GLU A 151 10.91 -4.29 -16.21
C GLU A 151 10.55 -5.52 -15.36
N GLY A 152 9.48 -5.44 -14.57
CA GLY A 152 9.00 -6.57 -13.76
C GLY A 152 8.24 -7.60 -14.57
N SER A 153 7.79 -7.22 -15.77
CA SER A 153 6.79 -7.95 -16.53
C SER A 153 7.29 -9.32 -17.03
N ALA A 154 8.55 -9.43 -17.44
CA ALA A 154 9.14 -10.68 -17.88
C ALA A 154 9.25 -11.71 -16.74
N LEU A 155 9.73 -11.27 -15.57
CA LEU A 155 9.87 -12.14 -14.40
C LEU A 155 8.51 -12.58 -13.86
N GLN A 156 7.56 -11.64 -13.70
CA GLN A 156 6.25 -11.93 -13.10
C GLN A 156 5.38 -12.84 -13.97
N ARG A 157 5.63 -12.88 -15.29
CA ARG A 157 4.99 -13.80 -16.25
C ARG A 157 5.82 -15.04 -16.59
N ALA A 158 7.01 -15.20 -16.00
CA ALA A 158 7.76 -16.42 -16.19
C ALA A 158 6.93 -17.61 -15.68
N ARG A 159 6.90 -18.70 -16.45
CA ARG A 159 6.14 -19.90 -16.09
C ARG A 159 6.98 -20.85 -15.25
N LEU A 160 6.38 -21.36 -14.19
CA LEU A 160 6.91 -22.44 -13.38
C LEU A 160 6.65 -23.79 -14.06
N GLU A 161 7.26 -24.86 -13.54
CA GLU A 161 7.01 -26.23 -14.03
C GLU A 161 5.53 -26.64 -13.91
N SER A 162 4.78 -26.07 -12.96
CA SER A 162 3.33 -26.28 -12.83
C SER A 162 2.52 -25.71 -14.01
N GLY A 163 3.11 -24.82 -14.81
CA GLY A 163 2.44 -24.07 -15.87
C GLY A 163 1.93 -22.70 -15.44
N ASP A 164 1.75 -22.46 -14.13
CA ASP A 164 1.39 -21.13 -13.58
C ASP A 164 2.53 -20.14 -13.82
N THR A 165 2.18 -18.87 -13.97
CA THR A 165 3.13 -17.77 -13.87
C THR A 165 3.61 -17.56 -12.45
N VAL A 166 4.76 -16.91 -12.27
CA VAL A 166 5.25 -16.49 -10.94
C VAL A 166 4.19 -15.67 -10.18
N ALA A 167 3.47 -14.77 -10.86
CA ALA A 167 2.41 -13.97 -10.25
C ALA A 167 1.22 -14.83 -9.77
N GLU A 168 0.75 -15.78 -10.58
CA GLU A 168 -0.34 -16.70 -10.23
C GLU A 168 0.04 -17.60 -9.05
N HIS A 169 1.27 -18.14 -9.05
CA HIS A 169 1.77 -18.94 -7.95
C HIS A 169 1.86 -18.14 -6.64
N LEU A 170 2.39 -16.91 -6.68
CA LEU A 170 2.44 -16.04 -5.51
C LEU A 170 1.04 -15.67 -5.00
N ALA A 171 0.07 -15.47 -5.89
CA ALA A 171 -1.31 -15.19 -5.52
C ALA A 171 -1.92 -16.35 -4.69
N ASP A 172 -1.70 -17.59 -5.13
CA ASP A 172 -2.18 -18.78 -4.44
C ASP A 172 -1.50 -18.99 -3.08
N GLU A 173 -0.17 -18.81 -3.02
CA GLU A 173 0.60 -18.95 -1.78
C GLU A 173 0.13 -17.95 -0.70
N ILE A 174 -0.16 -16.70 -1.10
CA ILE A 174 -0.73 -15.69 -0.19
C ILE A 174 -2.11 -16.13 0.32
N THR A 175 -2.97 -16.63 -0.58
CA THR A 175 -4.30 -17.12 -0.21
C THR A 175 -4.22 -18.32 0.74
N ALA A 176 -3.33 -19.27 0.47
CA ALA A 176 -3.10 -20.42 1.33
C ALA A 176 -2.60 -20.00 2.72
N TYR A 177 -1.70 -19.02 2.79
CA TYR A 177 -1.21 -18.48 4.05
C TYR A 177 -2.34 -17.83 4.88
N ASN A 178 -3.14 -16.95 4.27
CA ASN A 178 -4.28 -16.33 4.96
C ASN A 178 -5.32 -17.37 5.40
N ARG A 179 -5.53 -18.44 4.63
CA ARG A 179 -6.42 -19.55 5.02
C ARG A 179 -5.88 -20.28 6.24
N GLY A 180 -4.57 -20.49 6.35
CA GLY A 180 -3.92 -21.05 7.54
C GLY A 180 -3.98 -20.16 8.78
N LEU A 181 -4.38 -18.89 8.62
CA LEU A 181 -4.66 -17.95 9.72
C LEU A 181 -6.15 -17.84 10.07
N ASP A 182 -7.00 -18.74 9.55
CA ASP A 182 -8.45 -18.73 9.76
C ASP A 182 -9.14 -17.42 9.35
N ALA A 183 -8.65 -16.75 8.30
CA ALA A 183 -9.22 -15.48 7.84
C ALA A 183 -10.62 -15.61 7.20
N ASP A 184 -10.95 -16.77 6.64
CA ASP A 184 -12.21 -17.06 5.94
C ASP A 184 -13.45 -16.80 6.83
N PRO A 185 -14.47 -16.03 6.39
CA PRO A 185 -14.73 -15.56 5.01
C PRO A 185 -14.25 -14.13 4.70
N LYS A 186 -13.37 -13.55 5.52
CA LYS A 186 -12.89 -12.17 5.34
C LYS A 186 -11.44 -12.12 4.87
N PRO A 187 -10.97 -10.99 4.33
CA PRO A 187 -9.56 -10.82 4.04
C PRO A 187 -8.70 -10.96 5.31
N GLY A 188 -7.56 -11.64 5.17
CA GLY A 188 -6.54 -11.77 6.20
C GLY A 188 -5.54 -10.60 6.22
N PRO A 189 -4.53 -10.65 7.10
CA PRO A 189 -3.55 -9.58 7.26
C PRO A 189 -2.53 -9.50 6.12
N ILE A 190 -2.45 -10.51 5.25
CA ILE A 190 -1.52 -10.53 4.11
C ILE A 190 -2.27 -10.14 2.84
N GLY A 191 -1.91 -9.01 2.27
CA GLY A 191 -2.41 -8.51 1.00
C GLY A 191 -1.42 -8.71 -0.15
N ALA A 192 -1.86 -8.30 -1.34
CA ALA A 192 -1.04 -8.30 -2.55
C ALA A 192 -0.90 -6.89 -3.13
N VAL A 193 0.21 -6.62 -3.81
CA VAL A 193 0.37 -5.44 -4.67
C VAL A 193 0.12 -5.86 -6.12
N ILE A 194 -0.92 -5.29 -6.71
CA ILE A 194 -1.28 -5.48 -8.12
C ILE A 194 -1.46 -4.10 -8.76
N GLY A 195 -0.71 -3.80 -9.82
CA GLY A 195 -0.72 -2.48 -10.46
C GLY A 195 -2.09 -2.09 -11.01
N ALA A 196 -2.51 -0.85 -10.76
CA ALA A 196 -3.81 -0.31 -11.18
C ALA A 196 -4.01 -0.20 -12.70
N THR A 197 -2.93 -0.22 -13.47
CA THR A 197 -2.93 -0.09 -14.94
C THR A 197 -2.94 -1.43 -15.67
N LEU A 198 -2.96 -2.55 -14.94
CA LEU A 198 -3.03 -3.88 -15.52
C LEU A 198 -4.46 -4.16 -15.97
N GLU A 199 -4.62 -4.58 -17.22
CA GLU A 199 -5.92 -4.89 -17.81
C GLU A 199 -6.29 -6.36 -17.50
N ASP A 200 -6.40 -7.21 -18.52
CA ASP A 200 -6.98 -8.56 -18.44
C ASP A 200 -6.33 -9.49 -17.39
N GLU A 201 -5.04 -9.29 -17.06
CA GLU A 201 -4.32 -10.08 -16.05
C GLU A 201 -4.76 -9.76 -14.61
N ALA A 202 -5.30 -8.56 -14.36
CA ALA A 202 -5.57 -8.08 -13.00
C ALA A 202 -6.73 -8.83 -12.35
N LEU A 203 -7.83 -9.03 -13.08
CA LEU A 203 -9.02 -9.71 -12.56
C LEU A 203 -8.71 -11.15 -12.17
N ALA A 204 -8.07 -11.91 -13.07
CA ALA A 204 -7.71 -13.31 -12.83
C ALA A 204 -6.81 -13.48 -11.59
N LEU A 205 -5.85 -12.57 -11.39
CA LEU A 205 -5.00 -12.59 -10.18
C LEU A 205 -5.80 -12.26 -8.91
N VAL A 206 -6.73 -11.32 -8.98
CA VAL A 206 -7.55 -10.93 -7.82
C VAL A 206 -8.58 -12.00 -7.43
N GLU A 207 -9.06 -12.78 -8.39
CA GLU A 207 -9.91 -13.97 -8.15
C GLU A 207 -9.15 -15.08 -7.41
N ARG A 208 -7.85 -15.23 -7.66
CA ARG A 208 -6.96 -16.14 -6.92
C ARG A 208 -6.61 -15.64 -5.52
N LEU A 209 -6.96 -14.40 -5.19
CA LEU A 209 -6.70 -13.72 -3.92
C LEU A 209 -7.98 -13.44 -3.11
N PRO A 210 -8.92 -14.39 -2.91
CA PRO A 210 -10.22 -14.09 -2.30
C PRO A 210 -10.11 -13.62 -0.84
N LEU A 211 -9.04 -14.00 -0.13
CA LEU A 211 -8.80 -13.69 1.28
C LEU A 211 -7.80 -12.54 1.47
N SER A 212 -7.65 -11.64 0.49
CA SER A 212 -6.60 -10.62 0.52
C SER A 212 -7.13 -9.24 0.11
N TYR A 213 -6.63 -8.19 0.78
CA TYR A 213 -6.72 -6.82 0.28
C TYR A 213 -5.67 -6.59 -0.81
N ILE A 214 -6.00 -5.76 -1.80
CA ILE A 214 -5.16 -5.50 -2.97
C ILE A 214 -4.70 -4.05 -2.96
N LEU A 215 -3.43 -3.80 -2.65
CA LEU A 215 -2.82 -2.49 -2.81
C LEU A 215 -2.61 -2.21 -4.30
N ALA A 216 -3.33 -1.22 -4.82
CA ALA A 216 -3.36 -0.90 -6.25
C ALA A 216 -2.64 0.43 -6.53
N PRO A 217 -1.30 0.44 -6.67
CA PRO A 217 -0.55 1.64 -7.04
C PRO A 217 -0.77 1.99 -8.52
N GLY A 218 -0.75 3.29 -8.80
CA GLY A 218 -0.76 3.82 -10.17
C GLY A 218 -1.95 4.71 -10.52
N VAL A 219 -2.89 4.92 -9.59
CA VAL A 219 -4.03 5.82 -9.79
C VAL A 219 -3.55 7.27 -9.97
N GLY A 220 -4.06 7.92 -11.01
CA GLY A 220 -3.71 9.26 -11.50
C GLY A 220 -2.33 9.32 -12.16
N ALA A 221 -1.29 9.06 -11.37
CA ALA A 221 0.11 9.23 -11.73
C ALA A 221 0.61 8.37 -12.91
N GLN A 222 0.08 7.16 -13.04
CA GLN A 222 0.46 6.19 -14.09
C GLN A 222 -0.66 6.03 -15.14
N GLY A 223 -1.65 6.94 -15.14
CA GLY A 223 -2.71 6.98 -16.15
C GLY A 223 -3.98 6.19 -15.80
N ALA A 224 -4.02 5.43 -14.70
CA ALA A 224 -5.26 4.79 -14.25
C ALA A 224 -6.18 5.81 -13.57
N THR A 225 -7.43 5.91 -13.99
CA THR A 225 -8.48 6.61 -13.25
C THR A 225 -9.09 5.71 -12.16
N LEU A 226 -9.85 6.27 -11.21
CA LEU A 226 -10.62 5.44 -10.26
C LEU A 226 -11.70 4.64 -11.00
N GLY A 227 -12.33 5.22 -12.02
CA GLY A 227 -13.29 4.52 -12.88
C GLY A 227 -12.70 3.32 -13.63
N ASP A 228 -11.44 3.40 -14.06
CA ASP A 228 -10.76 2.26 -14.71
C ASP A 228 -10.64 1.04 -13.78
N LEU A 229 -10.66 1.24 -12.46
CA LEU A 229 -10.57 0.13 -11.51
C LEU A 229 -11.83 -0.72 -11.54
N GLN A 230 -13.00 -0.12 -11.77
CA GLN A 230 -14.26 -0.86 -11.88
C GLN A 230 -14.22 -1.84 -13.04
N SER A 231 -13.71 -1.43 -14.20
CA SER A 231 -13.60 -2.32 -15.36
C SER A 231 -12.51 -3.37 -15.19
N ARG A 232 -11.38 -3.04 -14.55
CA ARG A 232 -10.22 -3.95 -14.40
C ARG A 232 -10.37 -4.98 -13.29
N PHE A 233 -11.10 -4.65 -12.22
CA PHE A 233 -11.19 -5.48 -11.01
C PHE A 233 -12.61 -5.96 -10.70
N GLY A 234 -13.60 -5.56 -11.50
CA GLY A 234 -14.97 -6.05 -11.42
C GLY A 234 -15.58 -5.88 -10.03
N GLY A 235 -16.31 -6.90 -9.55
CA GLY A 235 -16.99 -6.90 -8.24
C GLY A 235 -16.06 -6.95 -7.02
N HIS A 236 -14.75 -6.75 -7.17
CA HIS A 236 -13.77 -6.84 -6.09
C HIS A 236 -13.34 -5.49 -5.51
N LEU A 237 -14.00 -4.38 -5.88
CA LEU A 237 -13.63 -3.03 -5.45
C LEU A 237 -13.58 -2.83 -3.94
N GLY A 238 -14.42 -3.53 -3.17
CA GLY A 238 -14.40 -3.49 -1.70
C GLY A 238 -13.09 -4.02 -1.07
N ARG A 239 -12.28 -4.77 -1.82
CA ARG A 239 -10.96 -5.28 -1.39
C ARG A 239 -9.79 -4.47 -1.96
N LEU A 240 -10.04 -3.54 -2.88
CA LEU A 240 -8.98 -2.70 -3.43
C LEU A 240 -8.62 -1.58 -2.47
N VAL A 241 -7.33 -1.28 -2.40
CA VAL A 241 -6.74 -0.15 -1.71
C VAL A 241 -6.02 0.69 -2.77
N PRO A 242 -6.74 1.50 -3.56
CA PRO A 242 -6.14 2.31 -4.61
C PRO A 242 -5.22 3.35 -4.01
N THR A 243 -3.97 3.40 -4.49
CA THR A 243 -2.99 4.39 -4.01
C THR A 243 -2.87 5.53 -5.00
N ALA A 244 -3.11 6.74 -4.51
CA ALA A 244 -2.90 8.00 -5.22
C ALA A 244 -1.98 8.92 -4.40
N SER A 245 -1.09 9.64 -5.08
CA SER A 245 -0.10 10.52 -4.45
C SER A 245 -0.18 11.91 -5.10
N ARG A 246 0.45 12.08 -6.27
CA ARG A 246 0.50 13.34 -7.01
C ARG A 246 -0.85 14.01 -7.26
N SER A 247 -1.93 13.27 -7.52
CA SER A 247 -3.27 13.85 -7.73
C SER A 247 -3.88 14.42 -6.44
N LEU A 248 -3.50 13.90 -5.27
CA LEU A 248 -4.03 14.32 -3.98
C LEU A 248 -3.22 15.47 -3.37
N VAL A 249 -1.88 15.41 -3.50
CA VAL A 249 -0.95 16.40 -2.91
C VAL A 249 -0.45 17.44 -3.91
N GLY A 250 -0.71 17.25 -5.21
CA GLY A 250 -0.32 18.18 -6.27
C GLY A 250 -0.79 19.62 -6.07
N PRO A 251 -2.02 19.87 -5.55
CA PRO A 251 -2.50 21.22 -5.27
C PRO A 251 -1.81 21.93 -4.08
N GLY A 252 -0.90 21.25 -3.36
CA GLY A 252 -0.15 21.88 -2.28
C GLY A 252 0.80 22.99 -2.78
N PRO A 253 1.33 23.83 -1.87
CA PRO A 253 1.26 23.70 -0.42
C PRO A 253 -0.06 24.19 0.21
N ASP A 254 -1.05 24.64 -0.58
CA ASP A 254 -2.37 25.01 -0.08
C ASP A 254 -3.14 23.79 0.47
N ILE A 255 -3.25 23.76 1.80
CA ILE A 255 -3.98 22.71 2.55
C ILE A 255 -5.45 22.63 2.13
N ALA A 256 -6.11 23.75 1.88
CA ALA A 256 -7.52 23.77 1.50
C ALA A 256 -7.71 23.18 0.09
N ALA A 257 -6.79 23.46 -0.84
CA ALA A 257 -6.81 22.87 -2.18
C ALA A 257 -6.57 21.35 -2.15
N MET A 258 -5.58 20.88 -1.38
CA MET A 258 -5.35 19.44 -1.18
C MET A 258 -6.56 18.75 -0.56
N ARG A 259 -7.16 19.38 0.46
CA ARG A 259 -8.35 18.84 1.13
C ARG A 259 -9.52 18.67 0.16
N ARG A 260 -9.76 19.64 -0.74
CA ARG A 260 -10.78 19.51 -1.80
C ARG A 260 -10.48 18.36 -2.77
N ALA A 261 -9.22 18.20 -3.19
CA ALA A 261 -8.83 17.10 -4.08
C ALA A 261 -9.01 15.72 -3.40
N MET A 262 -8.63 15.61 -2.13
CA MET A 262 -8.80 14.39 -1.32
C MET A 262 -10.27 14.06 -1.08
N ALA A 263 -11.10 15.06 -0.75
CA ALA A 263 -12.54 14.86 -0.56
C ALA A 263 -13.20 14.35 -1.85
N GLY A 264 -12.95 15.01 -2.98
CA GLY A 264 -13.52 14.60 -4.27
C GLY A 264 -13.11 13.18 -4.69
N ALA A 265 -11.83 12.82 -4.51
CA ALA A 265 -11.36 11.47 -4.81
C ALA A 265 -11.92 10.41 -3.85
N ALA A 266 -12.06 10.73 -2.56
CA ALA A 266 -12.64 9.82 -1.58
C ALA A 266 -14.13 9.57 -1.85
N GLU A 267 -14.89 10.62 -2.16
CA GLU A 267 -16.30 10.54 -2.55
C GLU A 267 -16.49 9.75 -3.84
N GLU A 268 -15.68 10.02 -4.87
CA GLU A 268 -15.71 9.27 -6.13
C GLU A 268 -15.48 7.78 -5.88
N TRP A 269 -14.45 7.45 -5.08
CA TRP A 269 -14.13 6.06 -4.77
C TRP A 269 -15.23 5.36 -3.96
N GLN A 270 -15.84 6.04 -2.98
CA GLN A 270 -16.96 5.48 -2.23
C GLN A 270 -18.15 5.15 -3.13
N ARG A 271 -18.51 6.05 -4.05
CA ARG A 271 -19.61 5.79 -5.01
C ARG A 271 -19.34 4.55 -5.85
N LEU A 272 -18.12 4.42 -6.39
CA LEU A 272 -17.74 3.26 -7.20
C LEU A 272 -17.80 1.94 -6.42
N GLN A 273 -17.65 1.95 -5.10
CA GLN A 273 -17.75 0.74 -4.27
C GLN A 273 -19.19 0.35 -3.92
N THR A 274 -20.15 1.27 -4.07
CA THR A 274 -21.57 1.05 -3.77
C THR A 274 -22.44 0.75 -5.00
N ASP A 275 -21.97 1.12 -6.18
CA ASP A 275 -22.62 0.89 -7.48
C ASP A 275 -22.29 -0.49 -8.07
#